data_AF-A0A2J7QV75-F1
#
_entry.id   AF-A0A2J7QV75-F1
#
_cell.length_a   1.000
_cell.length_b   1.000
_cell.length_c   1.000
_cell.angle_alpha   90.00
_cell.angle_beta   90.00
_cell.angle_gamma   90.00
#
_symmetry.space_group_name_H-M   'P 1'
#
loop_
_entity.id
_entity.type
_entity.pdbx_description
1 polymer ?
#
loop_
_entity_poly.entity_id
_entity_poly.type
_entity_poly.pdbx_seq_one_letter_code
_entity_poly.pdbx_strand_id
1 'polypeptide(L)'
;MSHYSDLKQDQKRMEHFTSLYGVLIDFIGESNLPNSAELMGIYGRMCVNGFNILDPEMMSIGTGIYLGCSVIDHSCDPNAVAVFEGIIIHIRAVKDMPVLDWEKIFISYIDLLNFPQDRQAELQAMYYFLCDCNLCTSIQSPNMILCPNQDCGQGISVKQQDHEQLPQPCPSCGVYIKADTYKKYLEVEEFTRHHLQVMKDIAYLDVCKVCLKKQQGLFHNLDLLHVKVLDLAFESSIEMGQWEKAAEFGQELVPGYQKYYKECHPLLGIHYLKLGKINLYLKKFGEALDMLKSAEQVIRVTHGDRHTLYRDQLMPLLNEAQGELGKT
;
A
#
# COMPACT_ATOMS: atom_id res chain seq x y z
N MET A 1 8.75 22.38 5.48
CA MET A 1 7.94 23.38 6.24
C MET A 1 7.76 22.89 7.69
N SER A 2 7.35 23.73 8.66
CA SER A 2 7.19 23.30 10.08
C SER A 2 5.75 23.12 10.56
N HIS A 3 4.74 23.57 9.80
CA HIS A 3 3.31 23.48 10.17
C HIS A 3 2.99 24.00 11.58
N TYR A 4 3.68 25.05 12.02
CA TYR A 4 3.59 25.56 13.39
C TYR A 4 2.16 25.93 13.80
N SER A 5 1.41 26.60 12.92
CA SER A 5 0.03 27.03 13.18
C SER A 5 -0.94 25.84 13.24
N ASP A 6 -0.72 24.83 12.41
CA ASP A 6 -1.54 23.62 12.37
C ASP A 6 -1.30 22.79 13.63
N LEU A 7 -0.03 22.60 14.01
CA LEU A 7 0.36 21.87 15.23
C LEU A 7 -0.23 22.48 16.49
N LYS A 8 -0.31 23.81 16.59
CA LYS A 8 -0.94 24.48 17.74
C LYS A 8 -2.43 24.16 17.89
N GLN A 9 -3.11 23.85 16.80
CA GLN A 9 -4.52 23.49 16.78
C GLN A 9 -4.73 21.98 16.94
N ASP A 10 -3.68 21.19 16.70
CA ASP A 10 -3.68 19.74 16.88
C ASP A 10 -3.41 19.35 18.34
N GLN A 11 -4.49 19.04 19.05
CA GLN A 11 -4.42 18.67 20.47
C GLN A 11 -3.49 17.48 20.74
N LYS A 12 -3.52 16.44 19.90
CA LYS A 12 -2.69 15.24 20.11
C LYS A 12 -1.21 15.56 19.95
N ARG A 13 -0.87 16.37 18.94
CA ARG A 13 0.52 16.79 18.74
C ARG A 13 1.02 17.73 19.82
N MET A 14 0.15 18.58 20.36
CA MET A 14 0.48 19.45 21.50
C MET A 14 0.71 18.68 22.79
N GLU A 15 -0.10 17.65 23.06
CA GLU A 15 0.11 16.74 24.18
C GLU A 15 1.44 16.00 24.06
N HIS A 16 1.74 15.46 22.87
CA HIS A 16 3.02 14.81 22.60
C HIS A 16 4.21 15.77 22.72
N PHE A 17 4.11 16.99 22.18
CA PHE A 17 5.12 18.03 22.31
C PHE A 17 5.40 18.38 23.78
N THR A 18 4.36 18.51 24.60
CA THR A 18 4.48 18.84 26.02
C THR A 18 5.18 17.72 26.79
N SER A 19 4.83 16.46 26.50
CA SER A 19 5.51 15.30 27.08
C SER A 19 6.99 15.27 26.69
N LEU A 20 7.30 15.45 25.41
CA LEU A 20 8.66 15.47 24.88
C LEU A 20 9.48 16.63 25.47
N TYR A 21 8.87 17.80 25.67
CA TYR A 21 9.51 18.93 26.35
C TYR A 21 9.94 18.59 27.77
N GLY A 22 9.05 17.96 28.56
CA GLY A 22 9.37 17.53 29.92
C GLY A 22 10.54 16.53 29.96
N VAL A 23 10.50 15.52 29.09
CA VAL A 23 11.60 14.54 28.96
C VAL A 23 12.91 15.23 28.60
N LEU A 24 12.89 16.16 27.66
CA LEU A 24 14.12 16.87 27.26
C LEU A 24 14.70 17.71 28.41
N ILE A 25 13.87 18.35 29.24
CA ILE A 25 14.35 19.05 30.44
C ILE A 25 15.09 18.09 31.37
N ASP A 26 14.54 16.90 31.61
CA ASP A 26 15.14 15.92 32.52
C ASP A 26 16.49 15.40 32.00
N PHE A 27 16.63 15.22 30.68
CA PHE A 27 17.82 14.62 30.08
C PHE A 27 18.94 15.61 29.77
N ILE A 28 18.59 16.81 29.27
CA ILE A 28 19.59 17.78 28.82
C ILE A 28 19.55 19.10 29.59
N GLY A 29 18.58 19.31 30.47
CA GLY A 29 18.44 20.53 31.28
C GLY A 29 17.79 21.68 30.52
N GLU A 30 16.92 22.44 31.22
CA GLU A 30 16.16 23.55 30.63
C GLU A 30 17.05 24.60 29.95
N SER A 31 18.22 24.91 30.52
CA SER A 31 19.15 25.90 29.97
C SER A 31 19.76 25.50 28.62
N ASN A 32 19.72 24.22 28.26
CA ASN A 32 20.26 23.70 27.01
C ASN A 32 19.17 23.51 25.93
N LEU A 33 17.91 23.86 26.25
CA LEU A 33 16.82 23.82 25.28
C LEU A 33 16.69 25.14 24.52
N PRO A 34 16.32 25.08 23.23
CA PRO A 34 15.86 26.26 22.53
C PRO A 34 14.55 26.76 23.15
N ASN A 35 14.18 28.00 22.86
CA ASN A 35 12.91 28.53 23.36
C ASN A 35 11.72 27.72 22.80
N SER A 36 10.56 27.81 23.45
CA SER A 36 9.39 26.99 23.10
C SER A 36 8.93 27.13 21.65
N ALA A 37 9.08 28.32 21.05
CA ALA A 37 8.70 28.55 19.65
C ALA A 37 9.68 27.85 18.69
N GLU A 38 10.99 27.96 18.94
CA GLU A 38 12.02 27.26 18.17
C GLU A 38 11.90 25.75 18.30
N LEU A 39 11.72 25.25 19.52
CA LEU A 39 11.56 23.81 19.77
C LEU A 39 10.33 23.25 19.07
N MET A 40 9.20 23.95 19.13
CA MET A 40 7.98 23.57 18.41
C MET A 40 8.20 23.59 16.90
N GLY A 41 8.97 24.54 16.38
CA GLY A 41 9.39 24.56 14.98
C GLY A 41 10.23 23.36 14.58
N ILE A 42 11.16 22.90 15.44
CA ILE A 42 11.97 21.69 15.24
C ILE A 42 11.08 20.45 15.28
N TYR A 43 10.26 20.31 16.31
CA TYR A 43 9.30 19.22 16.47
C TYR A 43 8.39 19.08 15.26
N GLY A 44 7.83 20.21 14.78
CA GLY A 44 6.97 20.20 13.60
C GLY A 44 7.69 19.74 12.34
N ARG A 45 8.92 20.20 12.11
CA ARG A 45 9.75 19.70 11.00
C ARG A 45 10.03 18.21 11.12
N MET A 46 10.31 17.70 12.31
CA MET A 46 10.51 16.25 12.51
C MET A 46 9.25 15.45 12.22
N CYS A 47 8.08 15.95 12.61
CA CYS A 47 6.80 15.27 12.43
C CYS A 47 6.40 15.12 10.96
N VAL A 48 6.63 16.16 10.14
CA VAL A 48 6.14 16.21 8.75
C VAL A 48 7.21 15.89 7.69
N ASN A 49 8.49 15.84 8.07
CA ASN A 49 9.60 15.53 7.14
C ASN A 49 10.36 14.24 7.52
N GLY A 50 9.86 13.51 8.53
CA GLY A 50 10.40 12.21 8.91
C GLY A 50 10.07 11.14 7.88
N PHE A 51 11.09 10.38 7.46
CA PHE A 51 10.93 9.20 6.62
C PHE A 51 11.01 7.95 7.48
N ASN A 52 10.09 7.03 7.29
CA ASN A 52 10.27 5.66 7.76
C ASN A 52 11.38 5.00 6.95
N ILE A 53 12.44 4.57 7.62
CA ILE A 53 13.52 3.79 7.02
C ILE A 53 13.00 2.37 6.88
N LEU A 54 13.03 1.84 5.66
CA LEU A 54 12.45 0.55 5.35
C LEU A 54 13.54 -0.50 5.14
N ASP A 55 13.25 -1.75 5.52
CA ASP A 55 14.05 -2.90 5.16
C ASP A 55 13.74 -3.37 3.71
N PRO A 56 14.46 -4.38 3.18
CA PRO A 56 14.21 -4.90 1.83
C PRO A 56 12.81 -5.47 1.59
N GLU A 57 12.07 -5.78 2.65
CA GLU A 57 10.69 -6.26 2.64
C GLU A 57 9.67 -5.10 2.80
N MET A 58 10.13 -3.85 2.78
CA MET A 58 9.39 -2.59 2.95
C MET A 58 8.76 -2.42 4.33
N MET A 59 9.32 -3.07 5.36
CA MET A 59 8.91 -2.91 6.75
C MET A 59 9.69 -1.77 7.41
N SER A 60 9.01 -0.95 8.21
CA SER A 60 9.64 0.17 8.91
C SER A 60 10.53 -0.35 10.05
N ILE A 61 11.81 0.02 10.00
CA ILE A 61 12.82 -0.33 11.01
C ILE A 61 13.32 0.89 11.80
N GLY A 62 12.87 2.09 11.45
CA GLY A 62 13.24 3.32 12.13
C GLY A 62 12.75 4.57 11.42
N THR A 63 13.15 5.74 11.93
CA THR A 63 12.82 7.04 11.34
C THR A 63 14.09 7.84 11.09
N GLY A 64 14.18 8.48 9.93
CA GLY A 64 15.29 9.34 9.54
C GLY A 64 14.83 10.68 8.96
N ILE A 65 15.69 11.70 9.03
CA ILE A 65 15.48 13.01 8.42
C ILE A 65 16.44 13.16 7.24
N TYR A 66 15.90 13.27 6.04
CA TYR A 66 16.67 13.35 4.79
C TYR A 66 16.41 14.68 4.11
N LEU A 67 17.17 15.71 4.48
CA LEU A 67 16.92 17.09 4.06
C LEU A 67 16.76 17.27 2.55
N GLY A 68 17.55 16.55 1.75
CA GLY A 68 17.47 16.59 0.28
C GLY A 68 16.21 15.92 -0.29
N CYS A 69 15.64 14.93 0.40
CA CYS A 69 14.43 14.24 -0.02
C CYS A 69 13.16 14.87 0.57
N SER A 70 13.26 15.61 1.66
CA SER A 70 12.14 16.32 2.30
C SER A 70 11.55 17.46 1.45
N VAL A 71 12.12 17.76 0.28
CA VAL A 71 11.59 18.74 -0.68
C VAL A 71 10.64 18.11 -1.71
N ILE A 72 10.58 16.77 -1.78
CA ILE A 72 9.84 16.03 -2.81
C ILE A 72 8.40 15.89 -2.34
N ASP A 73 7.45 16.41 -3.10
CA ASP A 73 6.04 16.42 -2.73
C ASP A 73 5.34 15.07 -2.91
N HIS A 74 4.15 14.98 -2.30
CA HIS A 74 3.30 13.82 -2.39
C HIS A 74 2.49 13.75 -3.69
N SER A 75 2.31 12.55 -4.23
CA SER A 75 1.18 12.21 -5.10
C SER A 75 0.73 10.78 -4.83
N CYS A 76 -0.59 10.52 -4.86
CA CYS A 76 -1.10 9.14 -4.87
C CYS A 76 -0.84 8.45 -6.22
N ASP A 77 -0.44 9.20 -7.25
CA ASP A 77 0.06 8.69 -8.52
C ASP A 77 1.51 9.12 -8.75
N PRO A 78 2.46 8.60 -7.94
CA PRO A 78 3.83 9.09 -7.93
C PRO A 78 4.56 8.75 -9.25
N ASN A 79 5.64 9.47 -9.54
CA ASN A 79 6.55 9.19 -10.65
C ASN A 79 7.96 8.78 -10.19
N ALA A 80 8.20 8.80 -8.88
CA ALA A 80 9.37 8.22 -8.24
C ALA A 80 8.96 7.44 -6.98
N VAL A 81 9.87 6.59 -6.52
CA VAL A 81 9.74 5.84 -5.26
C VAL A 81 10.97 6.05 -4.40
N ALA A 82 10.77 6.00 -3.08
CA ALA A 82 11.83 5.98 -2.10
C ALA A 82 12.09 4.53 -1.66
N VAL A 83 13.34 4.09 -1.75
CA VAL A 83 13.82 2.80 -1.25
C VAL A 83 15.10 3.01 -0.45
N PHE A 84 15.49 2.03 0.38
CA PHE A 84 16.58 2.18 1.33
C PHE A 84 17.61 1.05 1.22
N GLU A 85 18.89 1.43 1.24
CA GLU A 85 20.02 0.52 1.43
C GLU A 85 20.67 0.86 2.79
N GLY A 86 20.25 0.14 3.84
CA GLY A 86 20.54 0.53 5.22
C GLY A 86 19.91 1.88 5.56
N ILE A 87 20.73 2.87 5.92
CA ILE A 87 20.28 4.24 6.22
C ILE A 87 20.37 5.19 5.02
N ILE A 88 20.70 4.69 3.82
CA ILE A 88 20.82 5.51 2.61
C ILE A 88 19.49 5.44 1.85
N ILE A 89 18.85 6.59 1.70
CA ILE A 89 17.66 6.72 0.84
C ILE A 89 18.06 6.87 -0.63
N HIS A 90 17.36 6.14 -1.49
CA HIS A 90 17.46 6.25 -2.94
C HIS A 90 16.09 6.65 -3.51
N ILE A 91 16.05 7.79 -4.20
CA ILE A 91 14.88 8.23 -4.97
C ILE A 91 15.05 7.75 -6.40
N ARG A 92 14.12 6.92 -6.87
CA ARG A 92 14.21 6.27 -8.19
C ARG A 92 12.98 6.57 -9.02
N ALA A 93 13.20 7.08 -10.23
CA ALA A 93 12.15 7.29 -11.21
C ALA A 93 11.51 5.95 -11.60
N VAL A 94 10.18 5.93 -11.66
CA VAL A 94 9.38 4.76 -12.08
C VAL A 94 8.51 5.07 -13.32
N LYS A 95 8.69 6.26 -13.88
CA LYS A 95 8.09 6.72 -15.13
C LYS A 95 9.14 7.47 -15.92
N ASP A 96 9.04 7.40 -17.25
CA ASP A 96 9.89 8.21 -18.12
C ASP A 96 9.63 9.70 -17.88
N MET A 97 10.72 10.44 -17.69
CA MET A 97 10.70 11.89 -17.50
C MET A 97 11.68 12.51 -18.49
N PRO A 98 11.23 13.43 -19.38
CA PRO A 98 12.09 13.99 -20.41
C PRO A 98 13.21 14.87 -19.85
N VAL A 99 13.00 15.45 -18.66
CA VAL A 99 13.94 16.33 -17.96
C VAL A 99 13.86 16.03 -16.47
N LEU A 100 15.01 16.06 -15.79
CA LEU A 100 15.07 16.01 -14.33
C LEU A 100 14.69 17.37 -13.74
N ASP A 101 13.50 17.46 -13.17
CA ASP A 101 12.97 18.64 -12.49
C ASP A 101 12.42 18.22 -11.13
N TRP A 102 13.11 18.57 -10.04
CA TRP A 102 12.76 18.14 -8.69
C TRP A 102 11.39 18.64 -8.23
N GLU A 103 10.90 19.77 -8.74
CA GLU A 103 9.56 20.29 -8.44
C GLU A 103 8.44 19.45 -9.09
N LYS A 104 8.79 18.60 -10.07
CA LYS A 104 7.87 17.70 -10.76
C LYS A 104 8.05 16.24 -10.36
N ILE A 105 8.89 15.95 -9.36
CA ILE A 105 9.06 14.60 -8.82
C ILE A 105 8.12 14.45 -7.64
N PHE A 106 7.37 13.36 -7.63
CA PHE A 106 6.44 13.03 -6.58
C PHE A 106 6.67 11.59 -6.09
N ILE A 107 6.65 11.42 -4.77
CA ILE A 107 6.63 10.12 -4.10
C ILE A 107 5.29 9.93 -3.37
N SER A 108 4.98 8.70 -2.95
CA SER A 108 3.89 8.50 -1.99
C SER A 108 4.41 8.62 -0.57
N TYR A 109 3.65 9.29 0.31
CA TYR A 109 3.95 9.41 1.74
C TYR A 109 3.24 8.35 2.58
N ILE A 110 2.27 7.67 1.96
CA ILE A 110 1.29 6.79 2.58
C ILE A 110 1.11 5.55 1.71
N ASP A 111 0.44 4.54 2.25
CA ASP A 111 0.02 3.38 1.45
C ASP A 111 -1.10 3.75 0.46
N LEU A 112 -0.94 3.33 -0.79
CA LEU A 112 -1.87 3.56 -1.89
C LEU A 112 -3.06 2.60 -1.87
N LEU A 113 -2.98 1.44 -1.19
CA LEU A 113 -4.06 0.44 -1.10
C LEU A 113 -5.15 0.83 -0.09
N ASN A 114 -5.67 2.06 -0.24
CA ASN A 114 -6.68 2.66 0.63
C ASN A 114 -7.71 3.46 -0.18
N PHE A 115 -8.87 3.70 0.42
CA PHE A 115 -9.89 4.54 -0.20
C PHE A 115 -9.38 5.98 -0.32
N PRO A 116 -9.79 6.74 -1.35
CA PRO A 116 -9.41 8.14 -1.49
C PRO A 116 -9.67 8.97 -0.22
N GLN A 117 -10.80 8.74 0.46
CA GLN A 117 -11.17 9.44 1.69
C GLN A 117 -10.23 9.08 2.85
N ASP A 118 -9.84 7.81 2.97
CA ASP A 118 -8.90 7.34 4.00
C ASP A 118 -7.50 7.93 3.75
N ARG A 119 -7.05 7.94 2.48
CA ARG A 119 -5.78 8.58 2.09
C ARG A 119 -5.77 10.07 2.42
N GLN A 120 -6.86 10.79 2.12
CA GLN A 120 -7.00 12.20 2.47
C GLN A 120 -6.97 12.42 3.99
N ALA A 121 -7.68 11.57 4.74
CA ALA A 121 -7.71 11.67 6.20
C ALA A 121 -6.30 11.44 6.80
N GLU A 122 -5.55 10.46 6.29
CA GLU A 122 -4.18 10.20 6.73
C GLU A 122 -3.24 11.37 6.37
N LEU A 123 -3.29 11.87 5.14
CA LEU A 123 -2.48 13.01 4.71
C LEU A 123 -2.78 14.28 5.51
N GLN A 124 -4.05 14.57 5.76
CA GLN A 124 -4.47 15.71 6.56
C GLN A 124 -4.01 15.57 8.02
N ALA A 125 -4.10 14.37 8.59
CA ALA A 125 -3.71 14.11 9.99
C ALA A 125 -2.18 14.14 10.19
N MET A 126 -1.41 13.70 9.21
CA MET A 126 0.05 13.55 9.33
C MET A 126 0.82 14.74 8.77
N TYR A 127 0.31 15.38 7.71
CA TYR A 127 1.02 16.38 6.92
C TYR A 127 0.22 17.69 6.70
N TYR A 128 -1.01 17.79 7.22
CA TYR A 128 -1.84 18.99 7.20
C TYR A 128 -2.19 19.54 5.80
N PHE A 129 -2.30 18.68 4.80
CA PHE A 129 -2.77 19.07 3.47
C PHE A 129 -3.76 18.07 2.88
N LEU A 130 -4.52 18.54 1.88
CA LEU A 130 -5.39 17.72 1.04
C LEU A 130 -4.72 17.49 -0.32
N CYS A 131 -4.67 16.24 -0.76
CA CYS A 131 -4.09 15.88 -2.06
C CYS A 131 -5.08 16.21 -3.20
N ASP A 132 -4.61 16.85 -4.26
CA ASP A 132 -5.42 17.23 -5.43
C ASP A 132 -5.16 16.35 -6.67
N CYS A 133 -4.38 15.28 -6.53
CA CYS A 133 -4.07 14.39 -7.64
C CYS A 133 -5.31 13.70 -8.23
N ASN A 134 -5.22 13.25 -9.48
CA ASN A 134 -6.32 12.61 -10.22
C ASN A 134 -6.93 11.39 -9.49
N LEU A 135 -6.17 10.65 -8.69
CA LEU A 135 -6.68 9.49 -7.95
C LEU A 135 -7.48 9.88 -6.70
N CYS A 136 -7.28 11.09 -6.18
CA CYS A 136 -8.01 11.64 -5.04
C CYS A 136 -9.23 12.46 -5.48
N THR A 137 -9.17 13.07 -6.66
CA THR A 137 -10.27 13.86 -7.25
C THR A 137 -11.19 13.04 -8.17
N SER A 138 -10.84 11.77 -8.45
CA SER A 138 -11.65 10.87 -9.26
C SER A 138 -13.03 10.62 -8.63
N ILE A 139 -14.06 10.70 -9.48
CA ILE A 139 -15.44 10.33 -9.13
C ILE A 139 -15.69 8.82 -9.20
N GLN A 140 -14.72 8.05 -9.70
CA GLN A 140 -14.87 6.61 -9.86
C GLN A 140 -14.66 5.91 -8.51
N SER A 141 -15.69 5.20 -8.07
CA SER A 141 -15.60 4.42 -6.85
C SER A 141 -14.68 3.19 -7.04
N PRO A 142 -13.78 2.91 -6.08
CA PRO A 142 -12.97 1.70 -6.08
C PRO A 142 -13.78 0.45 -5.66
N ASN A 143 -15.00 0.64 -5.14
CA ASN A 143 -15.94 -0.43 -4.87
C ASN A 143 -16.57 -0.92 -6.17
N MET A 144 -16.54 -2.23 -6.39
CA MET A 144 -16.99 -2.90 -7.61
C MET A 144 -17.76 -4.18 -7.30
N ILE A 145 -19.02 -4.21 -7.71
CA ILE A 145 -19.83 -5.42 -7.70
C ILE A 145 -19.63 -6.19 -9.02
N LEU A 146 -19.56 -7.52 -8.94
CA LEU A 146 -19.41 -8.38 -10.12
C LEU A 146 -20.71 -8.38 -10.95
N CYS A 147 -20.58 -8.31 -12.27
CA CYS A 147 -21.72 -8.46 -13.17
C CYS A 147 -22.44 -9.80 -12.93
N PRO A 148 -23.77 -9.83 -12.77
CA PRO A 148 -24.51 -11.07 -12.56
C PRO A 148 -24.56 -11.97 -13.80
N ASN A 149 -24.18 -11.46 -14.98
CA ASN A 149 -24.00 -12.29 -16.16
C ASN A 149 -22.66 -13.03 -16.08
N GLN A 150 -22.71 -14.36 -15.93
CA GLN A 150 -21.54 -15.22 -15.75
C GLN A 150 -20.57 -15.18 -16.94
N ASP A 151 -21.08 -14.91 -18.15
CA ASP A 151 -20.26 -14.81 -19.36
C ASP A 151 -19.60 -13.43 -19.54
N CYS A 152 -19.93 -12.44 -18.68
CA CYS A 152 -19.45 -11.06 -18.80
C CYS A 152 -18.22 -10.78 -17.94
N GLY A 153 -18.25 -11.15 -16.65
CA GLY A 153 -17.15 -10.92 -15.71
C GLY A 153 -16.85 -9.45 -15.37
N GLN A 154 -17.53 -8.48 -15.97
CA GLN A 154 -17.26 -7.05 -15.77
C GLN A 154 -17.57 -6.57 -14.34
N GLY A 155 -16.66 -5.79 -13.75
CA GLY A 155 -16.92 -5.04 -12.53
C GLY A 155 -17.77 -3.78 -12.77
N ILE A 156 -18.77 -3.56 -11.93
CA ILE A 156 -19.68 -2.41 -11.97
C ILE A 156 -19.38 -1.53 -10.75
N SER A 157 -18.97 -0.27 -10.97
CA SER A 157 -18.64 0.64 -9.88
C SER A 157 -19.87 0.99 -9.04
N VAL A 158 -19.74 0.91 -7.72
CA VAL A 158 -20.79 1.22 -6.75
C VAL A 158 -20.44 2.49 -6.00
N LYS A 159 -21.30 3.52 -6.05
CA LYS A 159 -21.10 4.76 -5.29
C LYS A 159 -21.54 4.55 -3.85
N GLN A 160 -20.69 4.92 -2.88
CA GLN A 160 -20.96 4.78 -1.44
C GLN A 160 -22.16 5.62 -0.93
N GLN A 161 -22.60 6.64 -1.68
CA GLN A 161 -23.48 7.68 -1.14
C GLN A 161 -24.99 7.42 -1.34
N ASP A 162 -25.40 6.37 -2.05
CA ASP A 162 -26.82 6.08 -2.29
C ASP A 162 -27.13 4.60 -2.02
N HIS A 163 -27.32 4.23 -0.74
CA HIS A 163 -27.87 2.92 -0.36
C HIS A 163 -29.28 2.69 -0.96
N GLU A 164 -29.96 3.76 -1.38
CA GLU A 164 -31.31 3.72 -1.93
C GLU A 164 -31.36 3.58 -3.46
N GLN A 165 -30.26 3.86 -4.18
CA GLN A 165 -30.22 3.78 -5.64
C GLN A 165 -29.44 2.55 -6.12
N LEU A 166 -30.07 1.78 -7.01
CA LEU A 166 -29.39 0.66 -7.66
C LEU A 166 -28.24 1.16 -8.56
N PRO A 167 -27.16 0.38 -8.67
CA PRO A 167 -26.10 0.68 -9.62
C PRO A 167 -26.61 0.77 -11.06
N GLN A 168 -25.89 1.53 -11.89
CA GLN A 168 -26.13 1.56 -13.33
C GLN A 168 -26.01 0.16 -13.93
N PRO A 169 -26.71 -0.13 -15.05
CA PRO A 169 -26.56 -1.42 -15.73
C PRO A 169 -25.11 -1.67 -16.11
N CYS A 170 -24.75 -2.95 -16.26
CA CYS A 170 -23.40 -3.34 -16.65
C CYS A 170 -22.97 -2.59 -17.92
N PRO A 171 -21.85 -1.86 -17.92
CA PRO A 171 -21.42 -1.07 -19.08
C PRO A 171 -21.02 -1.94 -20.29
N SER A 172 -20.75 -3.23 -20.06
CA SER A 172 -20.36 -4.18 -21.10
C SER A 172 -21.57 -4.90 -21.73
N CYS A 173 -22.47 -5.47 -20.92
CA CYS A 173 -23.57 -6.31 -21.41
C CYS A 173 -24.98 -5.76 -21.16
N GLY A 174 -25.11 -4.59 -20.51
CA GLY A 174 -26.40 -3.93 -20.24
C GLY A 174 -27.26 -4.58 -19.14
N VAL A 175 -26.78 -5.65 -18.51
CA VAL A 175 -27.54 -6.36 -17.47
C VAL A 175 -27.63 -5.54 -16.18
N TYR A 176 -28.85 -5.43 -15.64
CA TYR A 176 -29.12 -4.76 -14.37
C TYR A 176 -28.85 -5.67 -13.16
N ILE A 177 -28.45 -5.05 -12.06
CA ILE A 177 -28.28 -5.73 -10.77
C ILE A 177 -29.64 -5.77 -10.07
N LYS A 178 -30.05 -6.97 -9.65
CA LYS A 178 -31.29 -7.14 -8.88
C LYS A 178 -31.15 -6.51 -7.50
N ALA A 179 -32.24 -5.93 -6.97
CA ALA A 179 -32.25 -5.28 -5.67
C ALA A 179 -31.77 -6.19 -4.53
N ASP A 180 -32.18 -7.46 -4.51
CA ASP A 180 -31.74 -8.42 -3.49
C ASP A 180 -30.24 -8.71 -3.57
N THR A 181 -29.67 -8.77 -4.78
CA THR A 181 -28.22 -8.94 -5.00
C THR A 181 -27.46 -7.71 -4.49
N TYR A 182 -27.97 -6.51 -4.77
CA TYR A 182 -27.35 -5.28 -4.30
C TYR A 182 -27.43 -5.13 -2.78
N LYS A 183 -28.58 -5.44 -2.17
CA LYS A 183 -28.72 -5.48 -0.72
C LYS A 183 -27.72 -6.43 -0.07
N LYS A 184 -27.59 -7.65 -0.62
CA LYS A 184 -26.58 -8.61 -0.16
C LYS A 184 -25.15 -8.09 -0.31
N TYR A 185 -24.84 -7.37 -1.41
CA TYR A 185 -23.53 -6.73 -1.58
C TYR A 185 -23.26 -5.72 -0.46
N LEU A 186 -24.21 -4.85 -0.16
CA LEU A 186 -24.08 -3.86 0.91
C LEU A 186 -23.87 -4.51 2.29
N GLU A 187 -24.61 -5.57 2.61
CA GLU A 187 -24.43 -6.31 3.86
C GLU A 187 -23.02 -6.94 3.99
N VAL A 188 -22.48 -7.47 2.89
CA VAL A 188 -21.13 -8.06 2.87
C VAL A 188 -20.05 -6.98 2.87
N GLU A 189 -20.29 -5.84 2.22
CA GLU A 189 -19.42 -4.67 2.21
C GLU A 189 -19.23 -4.11 3.62
N GLU A 190 -20.33 -3.88 4.34
CA GLU A 190 -20.34 -3.40 5.72
C GLU A 190 -19.63 -4.38 6.66
N PHE A 191 -19.97 -5.67 6.56
CA PHE A 191 -19.32 -6.75 7.31
C PHE A 191 -17.80 -6.77 7.08
N THR A 192 -17.38 -6.67 5.82
CA THR A 192 -15.95 -6.67 5.45
C THR A 192 -15.25 -5.45 6.03
N ARG A 193 -15.83 -4.25 5.87
CA ARG A 193 -15.26 -2.99 6.36
C ARG A 193 -15.08 -3.01 7.88
N HIS A 194 -16.06 -3.49 8.61
CA HIS A 194 -15.98 -3.66 10.06
C HIS A 194 -14.79 -4.56 10.44
N HIS A 195 -14.68 -5.73 9.82
CA HIS A 195 -13.60 -6.67 10.14
C HIS A 195 -12.21 -6.17 9.72
N LEU A 196 -12.08 -5.46 8.60
CA LEU A 196 -10.83 -4.80 8.23
C LEU A 196 -10.41 -3.76 9.28
N GLN A 197 -11.37 -3.05 9.89
CA GLN A 197 -11.06 -2.11 10.96
C GLN A 197 -10.62 -2.81 12.25
N VAL A 198 -11.23 -3.95 12.59
CA VAL A 198 -10.84 -4.78 13.75
C VAL A 198 -9.45 -5.40 13.54
N MET A 199 -9.13 -5.81 12.31
CA MET A 199 -7.86 -6.44 11.95
C MET A 199 -6.71 -5.45 11.69
N LYS A 200 -6.85 -4.17 12.05
CA LYS A 200 -5.79 -3.17 11.84
C LYS A 200 -4.50 -3.50 12.58
N ASP A 201 -4.61 -4.04 13.80
CA ASP A 201 -3.45 -4.33 14.66
C ASP A 201 -3.05 -5.82 14.61
N ILE A 202 -4.03 -6.72 14.54
CA ILE A 202 -3.81 -8.18 14.48
C ILE A 202 -4.78 -8.77 13.46
N ALA A 203 -4.23 -9.35 12.40
CA ALA A 203 -5.00 -10.03 11.37
C ALA A 203 -5.35 -11.46 11.79
N TYR A 204 -6.57 -11.89 11.45
CA TYR A 204 -7.03 -13.26 11.70
C TYR A 204 -7.35 -13.93 10.37
N LEU A 205 -6.55 -14.92 9.99
CA LEU A 205 -6.71 -15.62 8.71
C LEU A 205 -8.11 -16.23 8.55
N ASP A 206 -8.72 -16.73 9.62
CA ASP A 206 -10.07 -17.29 9.58
C ASP A 206 -11.14 -16.23 9.28
N VAL A 207 -10.97 -15.01 9.79
CA VAL A 207 -11.86 -13.88 9.47
C VAL A 207 -11.70 -13.49 8.02
N CYS A 208 -10.47 -13.45 7.50
CA CYS A 208 -10.21 -13.17 6.08
C CYS A 208 -10.90 -14.22 5.19
N LYS A 209 -10.75 -15.51 5.51
CA LYS A 209 -11.42 -16.62 4.80
C LYS A 209 -12.95 -16.47 4.83
N VAL A 210 -13.53 -16.05 5.95
CA VAL A 210 -14.99 -15.79 6.05
C VAL A 210 -15.40 -14.62 5.16
N CYS A 211 -14.63 -13.52 5.14
CA CYS A 211 -14.89 -12.36 4.28
C CYS A 211 -14.84 -12.76 2.79
N LEU A 212 -13.75 -13.41 2.35
CA LEU A 212 -13.59 -13.86 0.96
C LEU A 212 -14.72 -14.81 0.53
N LYS A 213 -15.11 -15.74 1.41
CA LYS A 213 -16.23 -16.66 1.14
C LYS A 213 -17.56 -15.92 0.95
N LYS A 214 -17.81 -14.86 1.72
CA LYS A 214 -19.03 -14.03 1.56
C LYS A 214 -19.00 -13.18 0.28
N GLN A 215 -17.82 -12.76 -0.15
CA GLN A 215 -17.59 -11.97 -1.35
C GLN A 215 -17.70 -12.77 -2.66
N GLN A 216 -17.50 -14.10 -2.59
CA GLN A 216 -17.49 -14.98 -3.75
C GLN A 216 -18.76 -14.83 -4.62
N GLY A 217 -18.56 -14.57 -5.92
CA GLY A 217 -19.63 -14.38 -6.91
C GLY A 217 -20.42 -13.07 -6.75
N LEU A 218 -19.96 -12.16 -5.88
CA LEU A 218 -20.62 -10.90 -5.58
C LEU A 218 -19.69 -9.72 -5.79
N PHE A 219 -18.44 -9.80 -5.33
CA PHE A 219 -17.43 -8.76 -5.50
C PHE A 219 -16.61 -9.04 -6.76
N HIS A 220 -16.25 -7.99 -7.48
CA HIS A 220 -15.28 -8.12 -8.57
C HIS A 220 -13.87 -8.30 -7.97
N ASN A 221 -13.00 -9.05 -8.64
CA ASN A 221 -11.62 -9.30 -8.16
C ASN A 221 -10.77 -8.02 -8.01
N LEU A 222 -11.16 -6.93 -8.67
CA LEU A 222 -10.52 -5.61 -8.55
C LEU A 222 -11.24 -4.65 -7.58
N ASP A 223 -12.24 -5.13 -6.82
CA ASP A 223 -12.84 -4.36 -5.73
C ASP A 223 -11.80 -4.11 -4.62
N LEU A 224 -11.72 -2.88 -4.11
CA LEU A 224 -10.68 -2.51 -3.14
C LEU A 224 -10.80 -3.28 -1.82
N LEU A 225 -12.00 -3.54 -1.31
CA LEU A 225 -12.15 -4.32 -0.07
C LEU A 225 -11.73 -5.76 -0.30
N HIS A 226 -12.08 -6.34 -1.44
CA HIS A 226 -11.65 -7.69 -1.79
C HIS A 226 -10.12 -7.80 -1.84
N VAL A 227 -9.46 -6.87 -2.54
CA VAL A 227 -7.98 -6.82 -2.63
C VAL A 227 -7.35 -6.65 -1.24
N LYS A 228 -7.88 -5.77 -0.38
CA LYS A 228 -7.39 -5.60 0.99
C LYS A 228 -7.55 -6.85 1.86
N VAL A 229 -8.63 -7.61 1.69
CA VAL A 229 -8.80 -8.88 2.42
C VAL A 229 -7.86 -9.95 1.89
N LEU A 230 -7.64 -10.02 0.57
CA LEU A 230 -6.67 -10.95 -0.03
C LEU A 230 -5.24 -10.65 0.46
N ASP A 231 -4.88 -9.38 0.56
CA ASP A 231 -3.60 -8.93 1.11
C ASP A 231 -3.38 -9.43 2.55
N LEU A 232 -4.34 -9.19 3.44
CA LEU A 232 -4.28 -9.72 4.80
C LEU A 232 -4.26 -11.25 4.85
N ALA A 233 -5.07 -11.92 4.01
CA ALA A 233 -5.10 -13.37 3.95
C ALA A 233 -3.77 -13.95 3.49
N PHE A 234 -3.10 -13.29 2.54
CA PHE A 234 -1.79 -13.67 2.03
C PHE A 234 -0.71 -13.56 3.12
N GLU A 235 -0.57 -12.38 3.74
CA GLU A 235 0.45 -12.15 4.78
C GLU A 235 0.20 -13.04 6.01
N SER A 236 -1.04 -13.16 6.49
CA SER A 236 -1.36 -14.07 7.60
C SER A 236 -1.10 -15.54 7.25
N SER A 237 -1.27 -15.94 5.98
CA SER A 237 -0.94 -17.32 5.57
C SER A 237 0.57 -17.57 5.60
N ILE A 238 1.39 -16.56 5.27
CA ILE A 238 2.85 -16.63 5.40
C ILE A 238 3.24 -16.75 6.88
N GLU A 239 2.70 -15.88 7.75
CA GLU A 239 3.00 -15.88 9.19
C GLU A 239 2.63 -17.22 9.86
N MET A 240 1.55 -17.85 9.42
CA MET A 240 1.10 -19.15 9.91
C MET A 240 1.77 -20.35 9.22
N GLY A 241 2.65 -20.12 8.23
CA GLY A 241 3.30 -21.18 7.45
C GLY A 241 2.36 -22.01 6.58
N GLN A 242 1.17 -21.49 6.23
CA GLN A 242 0.22 -22.14 5.32
C GLN A 242 0.60 -21.84 3.85
N TRP A 243 1.72 -22.39 3.40
CA TRP A 243 2.36 -22.03 2.13
C TRP A 243 1.48 -22.25 0.90
N GLU A 244 0.69 -23.33 0.84
CA GLU A 244 -0.25 -23.57 -0.25
C GLU A 244 -1.34 -22.50 -0.31
N LYS A 245 -1.86 -22.09 0.84
CA LYS A 245 -2.86 -21.01 0.93
C LYS A 245 -2.27 -19.65 0.61
N ALA A 246 -1.04 -19.39 1.06
CA ALA A 246 -0.31 -18.19 0.69
C ALA A 246 -0.11 -18.10 -0.84
N ALA A 247 0.26 -19.20 -1.50
CA ALA A 247 0.37 -19.24 -2.95
C ALA A 247 -0.98 -18.96 -3.65
N GLU A 248 -2.07 -19.56 -3.17
CA GLU A 248 -3.42 -19.32 -3.70
C GLU A 248 -3.85 -17.85 -3.57
N PHE A 249 -3.84 -17.29 -2.36
CA PHE A 249 -4.26 -15.91 -2.13
C PHE A 249 -3.34 -14.91 -2.81
N GLY A 250 -2.02 -15.14 -2.76
CA GLY A 250 -1.06 -14.24 -3.38
C GLY A 250 -1.22 -14.21 -4.90
N GLN A 251 -1.51 -15.33 -5.55
CA GLN A 251 -1.78 -15.38 -6.99
C GLN A 251 -3.07 -14.63 -7.35
N GLU A 252 -4.13 -14.78 -6.55
CA GLU A 252 -5.40 -14.06 -6.72
C GLU A 252 -5.24 -12.55 -6.48
N LEU A 253 -4.30 -12.14 -5.63
CA LEU A 253 -4.02 -10.75 -5.28
C LEU A 253 -3.32 -9.95 -6.40
N VAL A 254 -2.56 -10.63 -7.29
CA VAL A 254 -1.72 -9.98 -8.32
C VAL A 254 -2.47 -8.93 -9.14
N PRO A 255 -3.66 -9.18 -9.72
CA PRO A 255 -4.36 -8.18 -10.52
C PRO A 255 -4.77 -6.95 -9.71
N GLY A 256 -5.11 -7.14 -8.42
CA GLY A 256 -5.43 -6.06 -7.50
C GLY A 256 -4.21 -5.17 -7.25
N TYR A 257 -3.08 -5.77 -6.93
CA TYR A 257 -1.82 -5.05 -6.75
C TYR A 257 -1.39 -4.31 -8.01
N GLN A 258 -1.48 -4.93 -9.19
CA GLN A 258 -1.18 -4.28 -10.47
C GLN A 258 -2.06 -3.04 -10.71
N LYS A 259 -3.36 -3.12 -10.36
CA LYS A 259 -4.28 -1.98 -10.49
C LYS A 259 -3.96 -0.84 -9.54
N TYR A 260 -3.74 -1.14 -8.26
CA TYR A 260 -3.67 -0.11 -7.21
C TYR A 260 -2.25 0.45 -6.99
N TYR A 261 -1.22 -0.39 -7.12
CA TYR A 261 0.17 0.05 -7.03
C TYR A 261 0.79 0.44 -8.38
N LYS A 262 0.17 0.06 -9.50
CA LYS A 262 0.70 0.21 -10.88
C LYS A 262 1.92 -0.68 -11.15
N GLU A 263 2.37 -0.70 -12.40
CA GLU A 263 3.35 -1.67 -12.91
C GLU A 263 4.74 -1.59 -12.24
N CYS A 264 5.19 -0.40 -11.84
CA CYS A 264 6.54 -0.19 -11.30
C CYS A 264 6.51 0.32 -9.85
N HIS A 265 6.01 -0.50 -8.93
CA HIS A 265 5.95 -0.18 -7.50
C HIS A 265 6.70 -1.21 -6.63
N PRO A 266 7.48 -0.78 -5.61
CA PRO A 266 8.25 -1.69 -4.75
C PRO A 266 7.43 -2.83 -4.16
N LEU A 267 6.23 -2.54 -3.61
CA LEU A 267 5.36 -3.57 -3.01
C LEU A 267 4.86 -4.61 -4.03
N LEU A 268 4.67 -4.23 -5.30
CA LEU A 268 4.33 -5.21 -6.36
C LEU A 268 5.53 -6.12 -6.66
N GLY A 269 6.73 -5.55 -6.76
CA GLY A 269 7.96 -6.33 -6.97
C GLY A 269 8.24 -7.29 -5.82
N ILE A 270 8.04 -6.84 -4.58
CA ILE A 270 8.21 -7.66 -3.38
C ILE A 270 7.14 -8.75 -3.29
N HIS A 271 5.89 -8.45 -3.66
CA HIS A 271 4.84 -9.46 -3.76
C HIS A 271 5.22 -10.60 -4.71
N TYR A 272 5.69 -10.26 -5.91
CA TYR A 272 6.20 -11.25 -6.86
C TYR A 272 7.39 -12.04 -6.31
N LEU A 273 8.32 -11.39 -5.62
CA LEU A 273 9.44 -12.07 -4.98
C LEU A 273 8.98 -13.06 -3.89
N LYS A 274 8.04 -12.66 -3.03
CA LYS A 274 7.44 -13.52 -2.01
C LYS A 274 6.76 -14.74 -2.66
N LEU A 275 5.94 -14.53 -3.69
CA LEU A 275 5.32 -15.62 -4.44
C LEU A 275 6.34 -16.55 -5.11
N GLY A 276 7.42 -16.00 -5.66
CA GLY A 276 8.53 -16.77 -6.22
C GLY A 276 9.18 -17.69 -5.18
N LYS A 277 9.50 -17.15 -3.99
CA LYS A 277 10.02 -17.90 -2.85
C LYS A 277 9.06 -19.01 -2.40
N ILE A 278 7.77 -18.71 -2.28
CA ILE A 278 6.75 -19.68 -1.87
C ILE A 278 6.63 -20.82 -2.90
N ASN A 279 6.59 -20.49 -4.20
CA ASN A 279 6.48 -21.51 -5.24
C ASN A 279 7.75 -22.38 -5.35
N LEU A 280 8.94 -21.82 -5.13
CA LEU A 280 10.19 -22.59 -5.00
C LEU A 280 10.08 -23.61 -3.86
N TYR A 281 9.65 -23.16 -2.68
CA TYR A 281 9.45 -24.02 -1.51
C TYR A 281 8.45 -25.15 -1.81
N LEU A 282 7.37 -24.84 -2.52
CA LEU A 282 6.34 -25.81 -2.96
C LEU A 282 6.77 -26.65 -4.18
N LYS A 283 8.00 -26.49 -4.69
CA LYS A 283 8.56 -27.18 -5.87
C LYS A 283 7.75 -26.94 -7.16
N LYS A 284 7.06 -25.81 -7.25
CA LYS A 284 6.36 -25.32 -8.43
C LYS A 284 7.31 -24.43 -9.24
N PHE A 285 8.33 -25.05 -9.83
CA PHE A 285 9.48 -24.32 -10.38
C PHE A 285 9.14 -23.42 -11.58
N GLY A 286 8.16 -23.81 -12.40
CA GLY A 286 7.69 -22.99 -13.52
C GLY A 286 7.03 -21.70 -13.03
N GLU A 287 6.05 -21.84 -12.14
CA GLU A 287 5.35 -20.71 -11.51
C GLU A 287 6.30 -19.84 -10.70
N ALA A 288 7.26 -20.44 -10.00
CA ALA A 288 8.30 -19.71 -9.29
C ALA A 288 9.14 -18.85 -10.23
N LEU A 289 9.60 -19.41 -11.35
CA LEU A 289 10.41 -18.70 -12.33
C LEU A 289 9.64 -17.53 -12.95
N ASP A 290 8.35 -17.71 -13.26
CA ASP A 290 7.51 -16.65 -13.84
C ASP A 290 7.30 -15.50 -12.85
N MET A 291 7.07 -15.81 -11.57
CA MET A 291 6.94 -14.80 -10.52
C MET A 291 8.27 -14.07 -10.27
N LEU A 292 9.40 -14.80 -10.20
CA LEU A 292 10.71 -14.18 -9.99
C LEU A 292 11.14 -13.29 -11.17
N LYS A 293 10.81 -13.66 -12.41
CA LYS A 293 11.03 -12.78 -13.59
C LYS A 293 10.17 -11.52 -13.52
N SER A 294 8.93 -11.64 -13.08
CA SER A 294 8.05 -10.49 -12.86
C SER A 294 8.60 -9.58 -11.75
N ALA A 295 9.11 -10.17 -10.66
CA ALA A 295 9.82 -9.43 -9.61
C ALA A 295 11.04 -8.70 -10.16
N GLU A 296 11.83 -9.33 -11.03
CA GLU A 296 13.03 -8.74 -11.64
C GLU A 296 12.71 -7.47 -12.44
N GLN A 297 11.66 -7.51 -13.26
CA GLN A 297 11.24 -6.36 -14.06
C GLN A 297 10.94 -5.14 -13.17
N VAL A 298 10.29 -5.35 -12.02
CA VAL A 298 9.91 -4.28 -11.10
C VAL A 298 11.05 -3.85 -10.17
N ILE A 299 11.75 -4.80 -9.55
CA ILE A 299 12.82 -4.53 -8.56
C ILE A 299 14.02 -3.86 -9.22
N ARG A 300 14.37 -4.24 -10.46
CA ARG A 300 15.46 -3.60 -11.20
C ARG A 300 15.21 -2.11 -11.46
N VAL A 301 13.95 -1.70 -11.63
CA VAL A 301 13.58 -0.28 -11.78
C VAL A 301 13.56 0.40 -10.40
N THR A 302 12.78 -0.16 -9.47
CA THR A 302 12.46 0.45 -8.17
C THR A 302 13.61 0.46 -7.17
N HIS A 303 14.54 -0.49 -7.24
CA HIS A 303 15.70 -0.60 -6.35
C HIS A 303 17.03 -0.45 -7.10
N GLY A 304 17.12 -1.03 -8.30
CA GLY A 304 18.35 -1.04 -9.10
C GLY A 304 19.11 -2.37 -9.01
N ASP A 305 19.96 -2.61 -10.01
CA ASP A 305 20.78 -3.83 -10.16
C ASP A 305 21.89 -3.98 -9.12
N ARG A 306 22.29 -2.88 -8.47
CA ARG A 306 23.31 -2.87 -7.41
C ARG A 306 22.74 -3.05 -6.01
N HIS A 307 21.42 -2.97 -5.84
CA HIS A 307 20.76 -3.07 -4.55
C HIS A 307 20.88 -4.48 -3.99
N THR A 308 21.05 -4.64 -2.68
CA THR A 308 21.20 -5.96 -2.03
C THR A 308 19.99 -6.85 -2.25
N LEU A 309 18.76 -6.32 -2.17
CA LEU A 309 17.53 -7.05 -2.56
C LEU A 309 17.63 -7.70 -3.96
N TYR A 310 18.17 -6.98 -4.95
CA TYR A 310 18.33 -7.52 -6.31
C TYR A 310 19.46 -8.55 -6.37
N ARG A 311 20.67 -8.16 -5.95
CA ARG A 311 21.89 -8.95 -6.11
C ARG A 311 21.93 -10.19 -5.22
N ASP A 312 21.54 -10.03 -3.95
CA ASP A 312 21.79 -11.03 -2.91
C ASP A 312 20.54 -11.85 -2.57
N GLN A 313 19.34 -11.36 -2.89
CA GLN A 313 18.11 -12.13 -2.72
C GLN A 313 17.52 -12.63 -4.04
N LEU A 314 17.16 -11.73 -4.96
CA LEU A 314 16.41 -12.10 -6.16
C LEU A 314 17.22 -12.94 -7.15
N MET A 315 18.45 -12.51 -7.48
CA MET A 315 19.28 -13.20 -8.48
C MET A 315 19.61 -14.66 -8.12
N PRO A 316 19.98 -14.99 -6.86
CA PRO A 316 20.16 -16.39 -6.46
C PRO A 316 18.90 -17.24 -6.66
N LEU A 317 17.73 -16.72 -6.31
CA LEU A 317 16.45 -17.43 -6.47
C LEU A 317 16.09 -17.65 -7.94
N LEU A 318 16.38 -16.68 -8.82
CA LEU A 318 16.21 -16.83 -10.27
C LEU A 318 17.08 -17.97 -10.81
N ASN A 319 18.35 -18.03 -10.40
CA ASN A 319 19.26 -19.09 -10.82
C ASN A 319 18.83 -20.46 -10.28
N GLU A 320 18.35 -20.51 -9.04
CA GLU A 320 17.80 -21.73 -8.43
C GLU A 320 16.58 -22.24 -9.22
N ALA A 321 15.59 -21.38 -9.47
CA ALA A 321 14.39 -21.75 -10.21
C ALA A 321 14.71 -22.26 -11.63
N GLN A 322 15.63 -21.58 -12.34
CA GLN A 322 16.09 -22.02 -13.67
C GLN A 322 16.83 -23.36 -13.60
N GLY A 323 17.69 -23.54 -12.60
CA GLY A 323 18.46 -24.75 -12.39
C GLY A 323 17.59 -25.96 -12.08
N GLU A 324 16.55 -25.82 -11.25
CA GLU A 324 15.61 -26.90 -10.94
C GLU A 324 14.72 -27.25 -12.13
N LEU A 325 14.24 -26.25 -12.89
CA LEU A 325 13.44 -26.50 -14.10
C LEU A 325 14.22 -27.22 -15.20
N GLY A 326 15.54 -26.99 -15.28
CA GLY A 326 16.42 -27.71 -16.21
C GLY A 326 16.70 -29.17 -15.84
N LYS A 327 16.35 -29.59 -14.61
CA LYS A 327 16.53 -30.97 -14.11
C LYS A 327 15.25 -31.82 -14.21
N THR A 328 14.08 -31.20 -14.33
CA THR A 328 12.76 -31.85 -14.46
C THR A 328 12.46 -32.23 -15.90
#